data_AF-A0AAN9A1F3-F1
#
_entry.id   AF-A0AAN9A1F3-F1
#
_cell.length_a   1.000
_cell.length_b   1.000
_cell.length_c   1.000
_cell.angle_alpha   90.00
_cell.angle_beta   90.00
_cell.angle_gamma   90.00
#
_symmetry.space_group_name_H-M   'P 1'
#
loop_
_entity.id
_entity.type
_entity.pdbx_description
1 polymer ?
#
loop_
_entity_poly.entity_id
_entity_poly.type
_entity_poly.pdbx_seq_one_letter_code
_entity_poly.pdbx_strand_id
1 'polypeptide(L)'
;MIVRIVAMRGCDVLRSTPLRHNALLCNRFSPTLTLVNPRMKSTKKTAEEEIDLDEPIKFSTSPAASWRTRETYSGQSMDSKTPWLPLQIHVRLYSTHSSSVWKKQVACVLKHAGWPQSRLHVRYVNDWHRRADQVLRSNRQLIITITLGVFLGYFLMLRQPSNIDEFLSRPIWERLPGIDPERAEHMMLVDKSMGLQVDMSGLEEYRKKYYAEKSVHLEAEVQAEKKHRELRETMGSHQDMLRAYSERRQQKD
;
A
#
# COMPACT_ATOMS: atom_id res chain seq x y z
N MET A 1 1.84 -24.65 37.60
CA MET A 1 1.09 -25.92 37.49
C MET A 1 -0.36 -25.58 37.15
N ILE A 2 -0.78 -25.77 35.90
CA ILE A 2 -2.14 -25.44 35.45
C ILE A 2 -2.98 -26.72 35.56
N VAL A 3 -3.82 -26.82 36.58
CA VAL A 3 -4.78 -27.93 36.70
C VAL A 3 -5.95 -27.61 35.77
N ARG A 4 -5.93 -28.18 34.56
CA ARG A 4 -7.08 -28.18 33.64
C ARG A 4 -8.03 -29.29 34.06
N ILE A 5 -9.11 -28.93 34.78
CA ILE A 5 -10.24 -29.83 34.95
C ILE A 5 -11.07 -29.76 33.66
N VAL A 6 -10.84 -30.69 32.74
CA VAL A 6 -11.69 -30.90 31.57
C VAL A 6 -12.89 -31.71 32.05
N ALA A 7 -14.00 -31.04 32.35
CA ALA A 7 -15.27 -31.70 32.57
C ALA A 7 -15.76 -32.24 31.21
N MET A 8 -15.63 -33.56 30.99
CA MET A 8 -16.28 -34.23 29.87
C MET A 8 -17.79 -34.13 30.05
N ARG A 9 -18.47 -33.51 29.08
CA ARG A 9 -19.94 -33.50 29.01
C ARG A 9 -20.38 -34.82 28.37
N GLY A 10 -21.11 -35.62 29.14
CA GLY A 10 -21.97 -36.67 28.58
C GLY A 10 -23.00 -36.03 27.66
N CYS A 11 -23.13 -36.60 26.47
CA CYS A 11 -24.20 -36.38 25.53
C CYS A 11 -25.53 -36.72 26.20
N ASP A 12 -26.52 -35.83 26.09
CA ASP A 12 -27.92 -36.23 26.13
C ASP A 12 -28.77 -35.36 25.20
N VAL A 13 -29.34 -36.07 24.24
CA VAL A 13 -30.72 -35.98 23.74
C VAL A 13 -31.15 -34.71 23.01
N LEU A 14 -31.22 -34.92 21.69
CA LEU A 14 -32.03 -34.23 20.69
C LEU A 14 -33.38 -33.73 21.22
N ARG A 15 -33.63 -32.42 21.09
CA ARG A 15 -34.98 -31.91 20.91
C ARG A 15 -34.98 -30.82 19.84
N SER A 16 -35.44 -31.23 18.65
CA SER A 16 -35.74 -30.37 17.52
C SER A 16 -36.87 -29.40 17.85
N THR A 17 -36.65 -28.11 17.61
CA THR A 17 -37.74 -27.14 17.39
C THR A 17 -37.51 -26.38 16.09
N PRO A 18 -38.59 -26.00 15.37
CA PRO A 18 -38.51 -25.61 13.98
C PRO A 18 -38.16 -24.13 13.79
N LEU A 19 -37.34 -23.92 12.75
CA LEU A 19 -37.34 -22.81 11.79
C LEU A 19 -38.26 -21.62 12.12
N ARG A 20 -37.64 -20.49 12.47
CA ARG A 20 -38.14 -19.18 12.06
C ARG A 20 -37.12 -18.52 11.14
N HIS A 21 -37.51 -18.46 9.87
CA HIS A 21 -36.94 -17.57 8.88
C HIS A 21 -37.08 -16.13 9.35
N ASN A 22 -36.00 -15.37 9.27
CA ASN A 22 -36.00 -13.99 8.78
C ASN A 22 -34.58 -13.65 8.35
N ALA A 23 -34.33 -13.86 7.06
CA ALA A 23 -33.19 -13.32 6.35
C ALA A 23 -33.55 -11.91 5.90
N LEU A 24 -32.82 -10.91 6.38
CA LEU A 24 -32.46 -9.68 5.66
C LEU A 24 -31.15 -9.21 6.32
N LEU A 25 -30.01 -9.66 5.83
CA LEU A 25 -29.20 -9.06 4.76
C LEU A 25 -28.65 -7.67 5.13
N CYS A 26 -27.31 -7.60 5.01
CA CYS A 26 -26.49 -6.40 4.82
C CYS A 26 -26.18 -5.54 6.06
N ASN A 27 -25.04 -5.82 6.69
CA ASN A 27 -23.86 -4.93 6.63
C ASN A 27 -22.75 -5.44 7.57
N ARG A 28 -21.95 -6.37 7.05
CA ARG A 28 -20.73 -6.84 7.70
C ARG A 28 -19.52 -6.26 6.96
N PHE A 29 -19.43 -4.94 6.91
CA PHE A 29 -18.16 -4.28 6.59
C PHE A 29 -17.26 -4.40 7.82
N SER A 30 -16.37 -5.39 7.81
CA SER A 30 -15.20 -5.39 8.69
C SER A 30 -14.13 -4.53 8.01
N PRO A 31 -13.76 -3.36 8.55
CA PRO A 31 -12.55 -2.70 8.10
C PRO A 31 -11.39 -3.40 8.81
N THR A 32 -10.87 -4.46 8.21
CA THR A 32 -9.54 -4.96 8.57
C THR A 32 -8.53 -3.97 8.01
N LEU A 33 -8.42 -2.80 8.63
CA LEU A 33 -7.36 -1.84 8.36
C LEU A 33 -6.08 -2.42 8.98
N THR A 34 -5.35 -3.18 8.18
CA THR A 34 -3.94 -3.49 8.45
C THR A 34 -3.19 -2.18 8.52
N LEU A 35 -2.87 -1.80 9.75
CA LEU A 35 -2.11 -0.63 10.13
C LEU A 35 -0.64 -0.86 9.70
N VAL A 36 -0.34 -0.57 8.43
CA VAL A 36 1.04 -0.47 7.96
C VAL A 36 1.59 0.83 8.52
N ASN A 37 2.63 0.72 9.33
CA ASN A 37 3.27 1.82 10.04
C ASN A 37 4.41 2.35 9.15
N PRO A 38 4.29 3.50 8.45
CA PRO A 38 5.42 4.05 7.73
C PRO A 38 6.36 4.71 8.74
N ARG A 39 7.35 3.94 9.21
CA ARG A 39 8.51 4.47 9.94
C ARG A 39 9.36 5.26 8.96
N MET A 40 9.05 6.55 8.80
CA MET A 40 9.95 7.48 8.13
C MET A 40 11.22 7.65 8.97
N LYS A 41 12.37 7.40 8.34
CA LYS A 41 13.63 8.01 8.73
C LYS A 41 14.16 8.78 7.52
N SER A 42 14.12 10.09 7.69
CA SER A 42 14.79 11.07 6.85
C SER A 42 16.31 10.95 7.04
N THR A 43 17.07 11.00 5.95
CA THR A 43 17.93 12.16 5.59
C THR A 43 19.06 11.73 4.67
N LYS A 44 19.36 12.63 3.73
CA LYS A 44 20.69 13.11 3.30
C LYS A 44 21.13 12.71 1.88
N LYS A 45 21.15 13.74 1.02
CA LYS A 45 22.08 14.10 -0.09
C LYS A 45 22.75 12.94 -0.84
N THR A 46 22.89 13.00 -2.16
CA THR A 46 23.91 13.84 -2.81
C THR A 46 23.78 13.71 -4.34
N ALA A 47 24.02 14.83 -5.01
CA ALA A 47 24.46 15.03 -6.40
C ALA A 47 23.67 14.39 -7.55
N GLU A 48 23.39 15.25 -8.54
CA GLU A 48 23.08 14.91 -9.91
C GLU A 48 24.25 14.10 -10.51
N GLU A 49 24.26 12.79 -10.30
CA GLU A 49 25.07 11.88 -11.10
C GLU A 49 24.26 11.56 -12.37
N GLU A 50 24.79 11.99 -13.51
CA GLU A 50 24.35 11.62 -14.85
C GLU A 50 24.29 10.08 -14.92
N ILE A 51 23.06 9.55 -15.03
CA ILE A 51 22.82 8.11 -14.99
C ILE A 51 23.29 7.54 -16.32
N ASP A 52 24.49 6.94 -16.31
CA ASP A 52 25.04 6.21 -17.45
C ASP A 52 24.14 5.00 -17.78
N LEU A 53 23.49 5.05 -18.95
CA LEU A 53 22.45 4.09 -19.37
C LEU A 53 23.02 2.71 -19.74
N ASP A 54 24.34 2.60 -19.92
CA ASP A 54 25.00 1.35 -20.31
C ASP A 54 25.42 0.48 -19.10
N GLU A 55 25.32 0.97 -17.86
CA GLU A 55 25.56 0.16 -16.67
C GLU A 55 24.28 -0.51 -16.14
N PRO A 56 24.36 -1.79 -15.70
CA PRO A 56 23.23 -2.46 -15.08
C PRO A 56 22.78 -1.72 -13.81
N ILE A 57 21.46 -1.51 -13.68
CA ILE A 57 20.83 -0.81 -12.54
C ILE A 57 21.35 -1.37 -11.22
N LYS A 58 22.14 -0.56 -10.49
CA LYS A 58 22.61 -0.87 -9.15
C LYS A 58 21.42 -0.78 -8.19
N PHE A 59 20.87 -1.94 -7.79
CA PHE A 59 19.81 -1.98 -6.77
C PHE A 59 20.31 -1.33 -5.48
N SER A 60 19.44 -0.55 -4.83
CA SER A 60 19.81 0.16 -3.60
C SER A 60 20.36 -0.83 -2.58
N THR A 61 21.63 -0.66 -2.18
CA THR A 61 22.26 -1.43 -1.09
C THR A 61 21.80 -0.91 0.28
N SER A 62 20.56 -0.44 0.37
CA SER A 62 20.02 0.08 1.61
C SER A 62 19.91 -1.06 2.64
N PRO A 63 20.04 -0.77 3.95
CA PRO A 63 19.86 -1.78 4.99
C PRO A 63 18.50 -2.52 4.90
N ALA A 64 17.48 -1.86 4.31
CA ALA A 64 16.18 -2.46 4.04
C ALA A 64 16.20 -3.53 2.94
N ALA A 65 17.11 -3.44 1.97
CA ALA A 65 17.27 -4.46 0.92
C ALA A 65 17.85 -5.78 1.46
N SER A 66 18.55 -5.73 2.61
CA SER A 66 19.04 -6.93 3.30
C SER A 66 17.97 -7.64 4.14
N TRP A 67 16.77 -7.06 4.26
CA TRP A 67 15.73 -7.61 5.13
C TRP A 67 15.14 -8.89 4.52
N ARG A 68 15.58 -10.04 5.03
CA ARG A 68 15.09 -11.34 4.57
C ARG A 68 13.67 -11.56 5.09
N THR A 69 12.75 -11.93 4.20
CA THR A 69 11.35 -12.29 4.51
C THR A 69 11.20 -13.35 5.61
N ARG A 70 12.28 -14.11 5.88
CA ARG A 70 12.35 -15.08 6.98
C ARG A 70 12.20 -14.44 8.37
N GLU A 71 12.67 -13.21 8.55
CA GLU A 71 12.62 -12.51 9.84
C GLU A 71 11.23 -11.98 10.19
N THR A 72 10.34 -11.84 9.20
CA THR A 72 8.97 -11.37 9.41
C THR A 72 8.04 -12.46 9.98
N TYR A 73 8.41 -13.74 9.84
CA TYR A 73 7.58 -14.88 10.23
C TYR A 73 8.08 -15.66 11.46
N SER A 74 9.36 -15.55 11.82
CA SER A 74 9.84 -16.13 13.08
C SER A 74 9.45 -15.22 14.24
N GLY A 75 8.29 -15.49 14.83
CA GLY A 75 7.89 -14.89 16.10
C GLY A 75 9.06 -14.98 17.09
N GLN A 76 9.44 -13.83 17.64
CA GLN A 76 10.49 -13.69 18.64
C GLN A 76 10.42 -14.84 19.64
N SER A 77 11.46 -15.67 19.66
CA SER A 77 11.73 -16.52 20.82
C SER A 77 11.82 -15.58 22.02
N MET A 78 10.80 -15.63 22.88
CA MET A 78 10.81 -14.87 24.13
C MET A 78 11.97 -15.39 24.98
N ASP A 79 13.04 -14.60 25.05
CA ASP A 79 14.06 -14.77 26.07
C ASP A 79 13.39 -14.63 27.44
N SER A 80 13.67 -15.64 28.26
CA SER A 80 13.00 -16.06 29.49
C SER A 80 13.29 -15.15 30.70
N LYS A 81 13.25 -13.84 30.51
CA LYS A 81 13.48 -12.84 31.57
C LYS A 81 12.23 -12.00 31.81
N THR A 82 11.18 -12.62 32.34
CA THR A 82 10.15 -11.89 33.08
C THR A 82 10.37 -12.09 34.58
N PRO A 83 10.52 -11.01 35.37
CA PRO A 83 10.70 -11.11 36.82
C PRO A 83 9.41 -11.64 37.46
N TRP A 84 9.58 -12.67 38.27
CA TRP A 84 8.60 -13.30 39.14
C TRP A 84 7.91 -12.28 40.03
N LEU A 85 6.71 -11.84 39.63
CA LEU A 85 5.77 -11.20 40.53
C LEU A 85 5.08 -12.29 41.39
N PRO A 86 4.83 -12.04 42.69
CA PRO A 86 4.17 -13.00 43.57
C PRO A 86 2.79 -13.36 43.01
N LEU A 87 2.56 -14.66 42.83
CA LEU A 87 1.34 -15.23 42.27
C LEU A 87 0.12 -14.91 43.16
N GLN A 88 -0.57 -13.82 42.87
CA GLN A 88 -2.02 -13.77 43.13
C GLN A 88 -2.68 -14.77 42.18
N ILE A 89 -3.08 -15.93 42.70
CA ILE A 89 -3.84 -16.93 41.96
C ILE A 89 -5.25 -16.37 41.76
N HIS A 90 -5.42 -15.54 40.73
CA HIS A 90 -6.73 -15.17 40.22
C HIS A 90 -7.30 -16.39 39.49
N VAL A 91 -8.08 -17.21 40.19
CA VAL A 91 -8.85 -18.29 39.56
C VAL A 91 -9.93 -17.65 38.70
N ARG A 92 -9.65 -17.51 37.42
CA ARG A 92 -10.55 -16.90 36.45
C ARG A 92 -11.43 -18.00 35.84
N LEU A 93 -12.62 -18.17 36.38
CA LEU A 93 -13.61 -19.10 35.84
C LEU A 93 -14.28 -18.44 34.63
N TYR A 94 -13.90 -18.84 33.42
CA TYR A 94 -14.56 -18.43 32.19
C TYR A 94 -15.78 -19.32 31.95
N SER A 95 -16.97 -18.86 32.32
CA SER A 95 -18.21 -19.49 31.85
C SER A 95 -18.86 -18.57 30.83
N THR A 96 -19.02 -19.07 29.60
CA THR A 96 -19.76 -18.39 28.53
C THR A 96 -21.28 -18.53 28.70
N HIS A 97 -21.74 -19.39 29.63
CA HIS A 97 -23.14 -19.60 29.90
C HIS A 97 -23.54 -18.96 31.23
N SER A 98 -24.33 -17.89 31.15
CA SER A 98 -25.01 -17.26 32.30
C SER A 98 -26.17 -18.13 32.80
N SER A 99 -25.89 -19.39 33.10
CA SER A 99 -26.86 -20.28 33.72
C SER A 99 -26.81 -20.07 35.22
N SER A 100 -27.94 -19.67 35.80
CA SER A 100 -28.17 -19.58 37.25
C SER A 100 -27.87 -20.90 37.97
N VAL A 101 -27.90 -22.03 37.25
CA VAL A 101 -27.57 -23.37 37.76
C VAL A 101 -26.09 -23.49 38.15
N TRP A 102 -25.19 -22.93 37.34
CA TRP A 102 -23.75 -22.99 37.60
C TRP A 102 -23.36 -22.21 38.85
N LYS A 103 -24.06 -21.10 39.13
CA LYS A 103 -23.86 -20.31 40.37
C LYS A 103 -24.15 -21.14 41.60
N LYS A 104 -25.24 -21.92 41.58
CA LYS A 104 -25.65 -22.77 42.71
C LYS A 104 -24.65 -23.92 42.91
N GLN A 105 -24.18 -24.55 41.82
CA GLN A 105 -23.19 -25.62 41.91
C GLN A 105 -21.83 -25.14 42.43
N VAL A 106 -21.30 -24.03 41.91
CA VAL A 106 -20.01 -23.49 42.37
C VAL A 106 -20.09 -23.00 43.81
N ALA A 107 -21.20 -22.35 44.19
CA ALA A 107 -21.42 -21.94 45.58
C ALA A 107 -21.49 -23.15 46.54
N CYS A 108 -22.11 -24.25 46.11
CA CYS A 108 -22.18 -25.49 46.89
C CYS A 108 -20.79 -26.11 47.11
N VAL A 109 -19.98 -26.20 46.04
CA VAL A 109 -18.61 -26.75 46.11
C VAL A 109 -17.71 -25.91 47.01
N LEU A 110 -17.80 -24.57 46.91
CA LEU A 110 -17.02 -23.67 47.76
C LEU A 110 -17.44 -23.73 49.24
N LYS A 111 -18.75 -23.92 49.51
CA LYS A 111 -19.27 -24.07 50.87
C LYS A 111 -18.72 -25.34 51.54
N HIS A 112 -18.63 -26.45 50.81
CA HIS A 112 -18.05 -27.69 51.32
C HIS A 112 -16.54 -27.61 51.55
N ALA A 113 -15.83 -26.73 50.84
CA ALA A 113 -14.40 -26.50 51.05
C ALA A 113 -14.08 -25.62 52.28
N GLY A 114 -15.08 -25.21 53.06
CA GLY A 114 -14.89 -24.39 54.27
C GLY A 114 -14.52 -22.93 53.98
N TRP A 115 -14.74 -22.45 52.75
CA TRP A 115 -14.40 -21.08 52.39
C TRP A 115 -15.45 -20.09 52.92
N PRO A 116 -15.04 -19.05 53.68
CA PRO A 116 -15.97 -18.07 54.23
C PRO A 116 -16.64 -17.26 53.11
N GLN A 117 -17.98 -17.33 53.09
CA GLN A 117 -18.83 -16.78 52.02
C GLN A 117 -18.78 -15.24 51.95
N SER A 118 -18.28 -14.57 52.98
CA SER A 118 -18.23 -13.11 53.13
C SER A 118 -17.18 -12.38 52.29
N ARG A 119 -16.33 -13.08 51.53
CA ARG A 119 -15.27 -12.44 50.71
C ARG A 119 -15.34 -12.70 49.20
N LEU A 120 -16.32 -13.44 48.71
CA LEU A 120 -16.44 -13.73 47.28
C LEU A 120 -17.19 -12.59 46.57
N HIS A 121 -16.46 -11.51 46.28
CA HIS A 121 -16.93 -10.50 45.32
C HIS A 121 -16.87 -11.11 43.92
N VAL A 122 -17.98 -11.70 43.47
CA VAL A 122 -18.16 -12.14 42.09
C VAL A 122 -18.31 -10.90 41.21
N ARG A 123 -17.17 -10.27 40.88
CA ARG A 123 -17.15 -9.23 39.83
C ARG A 123 -17.22 -9.95 38.49
N TYR A 124 -18.30 -9.71 37.75
CA TYR A 124 -18.44 -10.23 36.40
C TYR A 124 -17.32 -9.68 35.52
N VAL A 125 -16.58 -10.57 34.85
CA VAL A 125 -15.49 -10.21 33.91
C VAL A 125 -16.01 -9.30 32.78
N ASN A 126 -17.28 -9.45 32.41
CA ASN A 126 -17.93 -8.63 31.38
C ASN A 126 -18.04 -7.15 31.75
N ASP A 127 -18.15 -6.80 33.04
CA ASP A 127 -18.21 -5.39 33.48
C ASP A 127 -16.85 -4.69 33.36
N TRP A 128 -15.76 -5.43 33.55
CA TRP A 128 -14.42 -4.90 33.38
C TRP A 128 -14.11 -4.55 31.93
N HIS A 129 -14.47 -5.43 30.99
CA HIS A 129 -14.31 -5.13 29.56
C HIS A 129 -15.19 -3.96 29.11
N ARG A 130 -16.43 -3.85 29.61
CA ARG A 130 -17.32 -2.74 29.25
C ARG A 130 -16.78 -1.37 29.69
N ARG A 131 -16.24 -1.26 30.91
CA ARG A 131 -15.69 0.01 31.42
C ARG A 131 -14.34 0.35 30.79
N ALA A 132 -13.47 -0.64 30.59
CA ALA A 132 -12.20 -0.43 29.91
C ALA A 132 -12.42 0.03 28.45
N ASP A 133 -13.35 -0.60 27.73
CA ASP A 133 -13.67 -0.23 26.35
C ASP A 133 -14.33 1.16 26.24
N GLN A 134 -15.09 1.58 27.23
CA GLN A 134 -15.75 2.89 27.20
C GLN A 134 -14.75 4.04 27.35
N VAL A 135 -13.78 3.89 28.26
CA VAL A 135 -12.69 4.88 28.44
C VAL A 135 -11.71 4.85 27.26
N LEU A 136 -11.37 3.66 26.74
CA LEU A 136 -10.49 3.56 25.57
C LEU A 136 -11.12 4.17 24.31
N ARG A 137 -12.44 4.01 24.12
CA ARG A 137 -13.12 4.58 22.94
C ARG A 137 -13.09 6.09 22.93
N SER A 138 -13.31 6.74 24.07
CA SER A 138 -13.30 8.21 24.16
C SER A 138 -11.89 8.75 23.91
N ASN A 139 -10.87 8.17 24.55
CA ASN A 139 -9.50 8.64 24.40
C ASN A 139 -8.91 8.33 23.01
N ARG A 140 -9.28 7.19 22.41
CA ARG A 140 -8.80 6.81 21.08
C ARG A 140 -9.26 7.78 20.00
N GLN A 141 -10.53 8.22 20.04
CA GLN A 141 -11.03 9.18 19.05
C GLN A 141 -10.31 10.52 19.16
N LEU A 142 -10.08 11.02 20.38
CA LEU A 142 -9.33 12.26 20.58
C LEU A 142 -7.91 12.16 20.04
N ILE A 143 -7.21 11.06 20.30
CA ILE A 143 -5.85 10.85 19.78
C ILE A 143 -5.84 10.84 18.25
N ILE A 144 -6.79 10.15 17.61
CA ILE A 144 -6.89 10.12 16.14
C ILE A 144 -7.18 11.52 15.60
N THR A 145 -8.14 12.25 16.17
CA THR A 145 -8.48 13.59 15.72
C THR A 145 -7.31 14.56 15.90
N ILE A 146 -6.60 14.50 17.02
CA ILE A 146 -5.44 15.37 17.27
C ILE A 146 -4.31 15.03 16.32
N THR A 147 -3.98 13.75 16.12
CA THR A 147 -2.90 13.35 15.20
C THR A 147 -3.22 13.69 13.76
N LEU A 148 -4.46 13.47 13.31
CA LEU A 148 -4.92 13.88 11.99
C LEU A 148 -4.93 15.41 11.85
N GLY A 149 -5.33 16.13 12.90
CA GLY A 149 -5.33 17.59 12.94
C GLY A 149 -3.93 18.20 12.87
N VAL A 150 -2.96 17.64 13.61
CA VAL A 150 -1.55 18.05 13.51
C VAL A 150 -0.99 17.76 12.12
N PHE A 151 -1.32 16.61 11.55
CA PHE A 151 -0.93 16.25 10.18
C PHE A 151 -1.52 17.23 9.17
N LEU A 152 -2.82 17.50 9.21
CA LEU A 152 -3.49 18.45 8.32
C LEU A 152 -2.98 19.88 8.52
N GLY A 153 -2.78 20.31 9.78
CA GLY A 153 -2.19 21.61 10.09
C GLY A 153 -0.78 21.76 9.52
N TYR A 154 0.04 20.70 9.61
CA TYR A 154 1.33 20.68 8.94
C TYR A 154 1.18 20.81 7.41
N PHE A 155 0.29 20.04 6.79
CA PHE A 155 0.05 20.08 5.34
C PHE A 155 -0.52 21.40 4.83
N LEU A 156 -1.29 22.12 5.64
CA LEU A 156 -1.96 23.35 5.24
C LEU A 156 -1.14 24.61 5.57
N MET A 157 -0.43 24.64 6.70
CA MET A 157 0.24 25.86 7.20
C MET A 157 1.76 25.79 7.14
N LEU A 158 2.34 24.61 7.39
CA LEU A 158 3.81 24.43 7.46
C LEU A 158 4.37 23.77 6.21
N ARG A 159 3.51 23.34 5.28
CA ARG A 159 3.93 22.88 3.97
C ARG A 159 4.48 24.07 3.22
N GLN A 160 5.80 24.17 3.19
CA GLN A 160 6.52 24.99 2.23
C GLN A 160 5.96 24.68 0.83
N PRO A 161 5.80 25.69 -0.04
CA PRO A 161 5.37 25.46 -1.41
C PRO A 161 6.26 24.35 -1.98
N SER A 162 5.66 23.20 -2.27
CA SER A 162 6.44 22.07 -2.70
C SER A 162 6.96 22.38 -4.10
N ASN A 163 8.09 21.78 -4.50
CA ASN A 163 8.59 21.90 -5.87
C ASN A 163 7.52 21.50 -6.91
N ILE A 164 6.48 20.73 -6.51
CA ILE A 164 5.33 20.40 -7.34
C ILE A 164 4.48 21.63 -7.64
N ASP A 165 4.28 22.51 -6.65
CA ASP A 165 3.51 23.75 -6.81
C ASP A 165 4.26 24.73 -7.72
N GLU A 166 5.59 24.81 -7.59
CA GLU A 166 6.45 25.55 -8.52
C GLU A 166 6.46 24.91 -9.92
N PHE A 167 6.44 23.58 -10.00
CA PHE A 167 6.36 22.88 -11.28
C PHE A 167 5.00 23.09 -11.96
N LEU A 168 3.90 23.14 -11.19
CA LEU A 168 2.55 23.37 -11.69
C LEU A 168 2.30 24.80 -12.15
N SER A 169 3.02 25.79 -11.59
CA SER A 169 2.93 27.18 -12.03
C SER A 169 3.68 27.44 -13.34
N ARG A 170 4.60 26.55 -13.73
CA ARG A 170 5.26 26.62 -15.04
C ARG A 170 4.27 26.33 -16.17
N PRO A 171 4.46 26.94 -17.35
CA PRO A 171 3.60 26.70 -18.48
C PRO A 171 3.60 25.23 -18.94
N ILE A 172 2.53 24.81 -19.59
CA ILE A 172 2.28 23.38 -19.93
C ILE A 172 3.40 22.80 -20.81
N TRP A 173 3.95 23.59 -21.74
CA TRP A 173 5.02 23.15 -22.64
C TRP A 173 6.36 22.95 -21.94
N GLU A 174 6.62 23.62 -20.81
CA GLU A 174 7.79 23.34 -19.97
C GLU A 174 7.59 22.07 -19.14
N ARG A 175 6.36 21.82 -18.69
CA ARG A 175 6.02 20.62 -17.91
C ARG A 175 6.07 19.33 -18.72
N LEU A 176 5.70 19.40 -20.00
CA LEU A 176 5.57 18.25 -20.89
C LEU A 176 6.33 18.52 -22.21
N PRO A 177 7.63 18.20 -22.29
CA PRO A 177 8.37 18.36 -23.53
C PRO A 177 7.78 17.47 -24.64
N GLY A 178 7.70 18.01 -25.87
CA GLY A 178 7.18 17.29 -27.03
C GLY A 178 5.66 17.29 -27.20
N ILE A 179 4.92 18.02 -26.36
CA ILE A 179 3.49 18.24 -26.58
C ILE A 179 3.29 19.11 -27.83
N ASP A 180 2.32 18.75 -28.66
CA ASP A 180 1.99 19.54 -29.85
C ASP A 180 1.54 20.96 -29.46
N PRO A 181 2.07 22.03 -30.08
CA PRO A 181 1.77 23.41 -29.69
C PRO A 181 0.28 23.75 -29.74
N GLU A 182 -0.48 23.16 -30.68
CA GLU A 182 -1.93 23.37 -30.79
C GLU A 182 -2.68 22.77 -29.60
N ARG A 183 -2.23 21.61 -29.14
CA ARG A 183 -2.79 20.96 -27.94
C ARG A 183 -2.44 21.75 -26.67
N ALA A 184 -1.21 22.27 -26.60
CA ALA A 184 -0.79 23.14 -25.50
C ALA A 184 -1.64 24.42 -25.46
N GLU A 185 -1.86 25.06 -26.61
CA GLU A 185 -2.72 26.24 -26.76
C GLU A 185 -4.14 25.96 -26.24
N HIS A 186 -4.75 24.86 -26.65
CA HIS A 186 -6.09 24.49 -26.20
C HIS A 186 -6.17 24.31 -24.68
N MET A 187 -5.15 23.69 -24.06
CA MET A 187 -5.11 23.54 -22.60
C MET A 187 -4.94 24.90 -21.89
N MET A 188 -4.13 25.80 -22.44
CA MET A 188 -3.99 27.17 -21.91
C MET A 188 -5.28 27.98 -22.00
N LEU A 189 -6.03 27.82 -23.10
CA LEU A 189 -7.33 28.47 -23.25
C LEU A 189 -8.34 27.98 -22.20
N VAL A 190 -8.29 26.69 -21.85
CA VAL A 190 -9.10 26.11 -20.77
C VAL A 190 -8.68 26.69 -19.42
N ASP A 191 -7.39 26.77 -19.12
CA ASP A 191 -6.88 27.37 -17.87
C ASP A 191 -7.27 28.86 -17.75
N LYS A 192 -7.19 29.61 -18.85
CA LYS A 192 -7.65 31.00 -18.93
C LYS A 192 -9.16 31.11 -18.70
N SER A 193 -9.95 30.15 -19.19
CA SER A 193 -11.40 30.10 -18.95
C SER A 193 -11.75 29.84 -17.47
N MET A 194 -10.86 29.16 -16.74
CA MET A 194 -10.96 28.94 -15.30
C MET A 194 -10.46 30.14 -14.47
N GLY A 195 -10.08 31.25 -15.11
CA GLY A 195 -9.62 32.47 -14.44
C GLY A 195 -8.16 32.42 -14.00
N LEU A 196 -7.38 31.44 -14.45
CA LEU A 196 -5.94 31.44 -14.21
C LEU A 196 -5.27 32.45 -15.14
N GLN A 197 -4.31 33.21 -14.61
CA GLN A 197 -3.44 34.05 -15.43
C GLN A 197 -2.46 33.14 -16.17
N VAL A 198 -2.54 33.15 -17.49
CA VAL A 198 -1.67 32.36 -18.36
C VAL A 198 -0.94 33.31 -19.31
N ASP A 199 0.39 33.24 -19.32
CA ASP A 199 1.22 33.97 -20.26
C ASP A 199 1.26 33.23 -21.60
N MET A 200 0.81 33.88 -22.67
CA MET A 200 0.80 33.33 -24.04
C MET A 200 2.09 33.64 -24.81
N SER A 201 2.95 34.54 -24.32
CA SER A 201 4.09 35.05 -25.08
C SER A 201 5.13 33.96 -25.42
N GLY A 202 5.40 33.05 -24.48
CA GLY A 202 6.32 31.94 -24.69
C GLY A 202 5.81 30.84 -25.64
N LEU A 203 4.52 30.83 -25.98
CA LEU A 203 3.93 29.79 -26.82
C LEU A 203 4.42 29.86 -28.27
N GLU A 204 4.61 31.07 -28.81
CA GLU A 204 5.11 31.25 -30.18
C GLU A 204 6.56 30.78 -30.32
N GLU A 205 7.40 31.06 -29.31
CA GLU A 205 8.78 30.58 -29.26
C GLU A 205 8.84 29.05 -29.17
N TYR A 206 8.02 28.47 -28.30
CA TYR A 206 7.87 27.01 -28.21
C TYR A 206 7.44 26.40 -29.54
N ARG A 207 6.43 26.99 -30.19
CA ARG A 207 5.90 26.54 -31.49
C ARG A 207 7.01 26.52 -32.55
N LYS A 208 7.81 27.59 -32.63
CA LYS A 208 8.95 27.68 -33.55
C LYS A 208 10.00 26.62 -33.27
N LYS A 209 10.37 26.41 -31.99
CA LYS A 209 11.36 25.40 -31.59
C LYS A 209 10.89 23.99 -31.91
N TYR A 210 9.65 23.67 -31.57
CA TYR A 210 9.05 22.35 -31.81
C TYR A 210 9.00 22.00 -33.30
N TYR A 211 8.55 22.92 -34.16
CA TYR A 211 8.52 22.65 -35.61
C TYR A 211 9.92 22.59 -36.24
N ALA A 212 10.88 23.36 -35.74
CA ALA A 212 12.28 23.27 -36.19
C ALA A 212 12.91 21.92 -35.85
N GLU A 213 12.68 21.41 -34.63
CA GLU A 213 13.14 20.09 -34.22
C GLU A 213 12.44 18.98 -35.02
N LYS A 214 11.13 19.10 -35.20
CA LYS A 214 10.32 18.14 -35.97
C LYS A 214 10.71 18.09 -37.45
N SER A 215 11.07 19.22 -38.06
CA SER A 215 11.52 19.23 -39.46
C SER A 215 12.85 18.50 -39.63
N VAL A 216 13.80 18.70 -38.69
CA VAL A 216 15.09 17.98 -38.71
C VAL A 216 14.88 16.46 -38.56
N HIS A 217 14.00 16.04 -37.64
CA HIS A 217 13.67 14.63 -37.46
C HIS A 217 13.07 14.02 -38.73
N LEU A 218 12.14 14.74 -39.38
CA LEU A 218 11.46 14.28 -40.59
C LEU A 218 12.42 14.21 -41.78
N GLU A 219 13.36 15.14 -41.91
CA GLU A 219 14.43 15.07 -42.90
C GLU A 219 15.34 13.86 -42.68
N ALA A 220 15.70 13.57 -41.43
CA ALA A 220 16.50 12.40 -41.07
C ALA A 220 15.77 11.09 -41.40
N GLU A 221 14.46 10.99 -41.13
CA GLU A 221 13.64 9.84 -41.52
C GLU A 221 13.61 9.65 -43.04
N VAL A 222 13.38 10.72 -43.81
CA VAL A 222 13.38 10.66 -45.28
C VAL A 222 14.75 10.24 -45.82
N GLN A 223 15.85 10.69 -45.22
CA GLN A 223 17.20 10.26 -45.60
C GLN A 223 17.44 8.79 -45.26
N ALA A 224 16.98 8.33 -44.10
CA ALA A 224 17.07 6.93 -43.70
C ALA A 224 16.29 6.02 -44.67
N GLU A 225 15.08 6.44 -45.08
CA GLU A 225 14.28 5.71 -46.07
C GLU A 225 14.95 5.66 -47.44
N LYS A 226 15.55 6.75 -47.91
CA LYS A 226 16.33 6.79 -49.16
C LYS A 226 17.50 5.81 -49.12
N LYS A 227 18.30 5.86 -48.06
CA LYS A 227 19.43 4.94 -47.86
C LYS A 227 18.96 3.48 -47.79
N HIS A 228 17.81 3.23 -47.15
CA HIS A 228 17.21 1.90 -47.11
C HIS A 228 16.76 1.42 -48.50
N ARG A 229 16.25 2.32 -49.36
CA ARG A 229 15.90 2.00 -50.74
C ARG A 229 17.13 1.63 -51.57
N GLU A 230 18.21 2.41 -51.48
CA GLU A 230 19.49 2.13 -52.15
C GLU A 230 20.08 0.77 -51.71
N LEU A 231 20.01 0.45 -50.42
CA LEU A 231 20.43 -0.86 -49.91
C LEU A 231 19.57 -2.00 -50.46
N ARG A 232 18.26 -1.82 -50.63
CA ARG A 232 17.41 -2.84 -51.27
C ARG A 232 17.78 -3.05 -52.74
N GLU A 233 18.06 -1.98 -53.47
CA GLU A 233 18.44 -2.05 -54.89
C GLU A 233 19.78 -2.76 -55.08
N THR A 234 20.77 -2.45 -54.24
CA THR A 234 22.08 -3.13 -54.26
C THR A 234 21.99 -4.60 -53.87
N MET A 235 21.18 -4.95 -52.87
CA MET A 235 20.94 -6.36 -52.51
C MET A 235 20.18 -7.13 -53.61
N GLY A 236 19.21 -6.49 -54.27
CA GLY A 236 18.50 -7.07 -55.41
C GLY A 236 19.45 -7.40 -56.56
N SER A 237 20.30 -6.44 -56.94
CA SER A 237 21.33 -6.65 -57.97
C SER A 237 22.30 -7.78 -57.61
N HIS A 238 22.71 -7.88 -56.34
CA HIS A 238 23.57 -8.97 -55.86
C HIS A 238 22.87 -10.33 -55.94
N GLN A 239 21.60 -10.42 -55.57
CA GLN A 239 20.80 -11.65 -55.70
C GLN A 239 20.64 -12.09 -57.16
N ASP A 240 20.38 -11.15 -58.06
CA ASP A 240 20.26 -11.44 -59.49
C ASP A 240 21.59 -11.94 -60.09
N MET A 241 22.72 -11.34 -59.67
CA MET A 241 24.05 -11.79 -60.05
C MET A 241 24.35 -13.21 -59.55
N LEU A 242 24.01 -13.54 -58.31
CA LEU A 242 24.15 -14.89 -57.74
C LEU A 242 23.27 -15.90 -58.48
N ARG A 243 22.02 -15.54 -58.83
CA ARG A 243 21.11 -16.39 -59.61
C ARG A 243 21.68 -16.67 -61.01
N ALA A 244 22.15 -15.64 -61.71
CA ALA A 244 22.77 -15.80 -63.03
C ALA A 244 24.06 -16.64 -62.99
N TYR A 245 24.79 -16.61 -61.87
CA TYR A 245 25.95 -17.48 -61.67
C TYR A 245 25.54 -18.95 -61.46
N SER A 246 24.50 -19.22 -60.66
CA SER A 246 24.03 -20.60 -60.44
C SER A 246 23.44 -21.23 -61.70
N GLU A 247 22.70 -20.46 -62.50
CA GLU A 247 22.15 -20.92 -63.79
C GLU A 247 23.26 -21.30 -64.78
N ARG A 248 24.32 -20.48 -64.88
CA ARG A 248 25.49 -20.78 -65.72
C ARG A 248 26.26 -22.02 -65.28
N ARG A 249 26.20 -22.37 -63.98
CA ARG A 249 26.82 -23.58 -63.46
C ARG A 249 26.02 -24.82 -63.87
N GLN A 250 24.69 -24.78 -63.79
CA GLN A 250 23.81 -25.88 -64.19
C GLN A 250 23.86 -26.22 -65.69
N GLN A 251 24.22 -25.26 -66.56
CA GLN A 251 24.38 -25.53 -68.00
C GLN A 251 25.69 -26.25 -68.36
N LYS A 252 26.65 -26.32 -67.44
CA LYS A 252 27.94 -26.98 -67.70
C LYS A 252 27.99 -28.43 -67.25
N ASP A 253 27.03 -28.85 -66.42
CA ASP A 253 26.87 -30.23 -65.97
C ASP A 253 25.89 -30.97 -66.90
#